data_AF-A0A3L7T853-F1
#
_entry.id   AF-A0A3L7T853-F1
#
_cell.length_a   1.000
_cell.length_b   1.000
_cell.length_c   1.000
_cell.angle_alpha   90.00
_cell.angle_beta   90.00
_cell.angle_gamma   90.00
#
_symmetry.space_group_name_H-M   'P 1'
#
loop_
_entity.id
_entity.type
_entity.pdbx_description
1 polymer ?
#
loop_
_entity_poly.entity_id
_entity_poly.type
_entity_poly.pdbx_seq_one_letter_code
_entity_poly.pdbx_strand_id
1 'polypeptide(L)'
;MDPAIFLDRDGTLVPDDSNAGIPARTTLVEGVAPSLRRLRDAGFRLVVATNQGGVARGRFTESDVDAVHAKVSELVDQQTGLKRTIERFYYCPFHPKGITPEYTREHPWRKPRPGMLLQAAQDMELELERSWLLGDSPCDVAAGRTAGLRTILVSRDRARIADAAADYSASTLAEAVEIILRHRDETTASIASSRTAAPARTATRSVRRERSSDRLRRGLAELTDEVRALRLRRAESSAMRLAAMGLQLIAILVVAVSFLNLSEFEHFARWAAAAAMIQLVTITILLFDRQ
;
A
#
# COMPACT_ATOMS: atom_id res chain seq x y z
N MET A 1 6.36 1.61 -23.18
CA MET A 1 6.62 1.73 -21.74
C MET A 1 6.61 0.33 -21.16
N ASP A 2 7.60 0.00 -20.34
CA ASP A 2 7.75 -1.35 -19.79
C ASP A 2 7.10 -1.45 -18.40
N PRO A 3 6.51 -2.60 -18.03
CA PRO A 3 6.04 -2.81 -16.67
C PRO A 3 7.24 -3.00 -15.72
N ALA A 4 7.06 -2.57 -14.48
CA ALA A 4 8.06 -2.67 -13.43
C ALA A 4 7.51 -3.31 -12.16
N ILE A 5 8.43 -3.85 -11.37
CA ILE A 5 8.20 -4.18 -9.97
C ILE A 5 8.93 -3.15 -9.13
N PHE A 6 8.14 -2.36 -8.41
CA PHE A 6 8.60 -1.48 -7.35
C PHE A 6 8.77 -2.31 -6.07
N LEU A 7 9.93 -2.20 -5.45
CA LEU A 7 10.32 -2.98 -4.28
C LEU A 7 10.59 -2.03 -3.11
N ASP A 8 9.98 -2.27 -1.95
CA ASP A 8 10.56 -1.73 -0.72
C ASP A 8 11.90 -2.42 -0.41
N ARG A 9 12.71 -1.80 0.45
CA ARG A 9 14.04 -2.30 0.80
C ARG A 9 14.00 -3.10 2.09
N ASP A 10 13.79 -2.41 3.20
CA ASP A 10 13.79 -2.99 4.55
C ASP A 10 12.52 -3.82 4.75
N GLY A 11 12.63 -4.99 5.36
CA GLY A 11 11.52 -5.95 5.50
C GLY A 11 11.16 -6.72 4.23
N THR A 12 11.67 -6.32 3.06
CA THR A 12 11.37 -6.94 1.74
C THR A 12 12.61 -7.54 1.08
N LEU A 13 13.64 -6.73 0.79
CA LEU A 13 14.90 -7.17 0.19
C LEU A 13 15.96 -7.48 1.24
N VAL A 14 15.99 -6.70 2.30
CA VAL A 14 16.88 -6.86 3.46
C VAL A 14 16.03 -6.96 4.72
N PRO A 15 16.52 -7.57 5.81
CA PRO A 15 15.79 -7.59 7.08
C PRO A 15 15.48 -6.16 7.58
N ASP A 16 14.28 -5.95 8.14
CA ASP A 16 13.96 -4.70 8.85
C ASP A 16 14.56 -4.77 10.26
N ASP A 17 15.82 -4.36 10.38
CA ASP A 17 16.58 -4.39 11.63
C ASP A 17 17.32 -3.06 11.91
N SER A 18 18.10 -3.01 12.99
CA SER A 18 18.87 -1.82 13.38
C SER A 18 20.08 -1.55 12.49
N ASN A 19 20.36 -2.36 11.47
CA ASN A 19 21.51 -2.26 10.58
C ASN A 19 21.21 -1.50 9.28
N ALA A 20 20.04 -0.87 9.13
CA ALA A 20 19.58 -0.20 7.91
C ALA A 20 20.54 0.87 7.29
N GLY A 21 21.55 1.32 8.04
CA GLY A 21 22.60 2.24 7.57
C GLY A 21 24.02 1.67 7.64
N ILE A 22 24.19 0.35 7.76
CA ILE A 22 25.50 -0.30 7.93
C ILE A 22 25.77 -1.26 6.76
N PRO A 23 26.51 -0.82 5.72
CA PRO A 23 26.75 -1.63 4.52
C PRO A 23 27.39 -2.99 4.83
N ALA A 24 28.36 -3.03 5.74
CA ALA A 24 29.06 -4.26 6.11
C ALA A 24 28.17 -5.32 6.77
N ARG A 25 26.99 -4.95 7.27
CA ARG A 25 26.01 -5.85 7.89
C ARG A 25 24.79 -6.11 7.02
N THR A 26 24.78 -5.57 5.81
CA THR A 26 23.67 -5.74 4.87
C THR A 26 23.67 -7.18 4.34
N THR A 27 22.56 -7.88 4.55
CA THR A 27 22.30 -9.21 4.00
C THR A 27 20.95 -9.21 3.27
N LEU A 28 20.78 -10.11 2.31
CA LEU A 28 19.49 -10.29 1.63
C LEU A 28 18.60 -11.22 2.44
N VAL A 29 17.30 -10.94 2.43
CA VAL A 29 16.29 -11.90 2.88
C VAL A 29 16.37 -13.15 1.99
N GLU A 30 16.11 -14.32 2.60
CA GLU A 30 16.11 -15.59 1.89
C GLU A 30 15.16 -15.56 0.68
N GLY A 31 15.65 -16.04 -0.46
CA GLY A 31 14.86 -16.13 -1.68
C GLY A 31 14.74 -14.84 -2.49
N VAL A 32 15.36 -13.72 -2.06
CA VAL A 32 15.33 -12.45 -2.81
C VAL A 32 15.95 -12.58 -4.20
N ALA A 33 17.20 -13.01 -4.29
CA ALA A 33 17.89 -13.13 -5.58
C ALA A 33 17.14 -14.01 -6.60
N PRO A 34 16.74 -15.26 -6.29
CA PRO A 34 16.00 -16.07 -7.25
C PRO A 34 14.63 -15.47 -7.61
N SER A 35 13.96 -14.79 -6.68
CA SER A 35 12.69 -14.09 -6.94
C SER A 35 12.87 -12.94 -7.93
N LEU A 36 13.88 -12.09 -7.71
CA LEU A 36 14.19 -10.97 -8.62
C LEU A 36 14.64 -11.48 -9.99
N ARG A 37 15.43 -12.55 -10.04
CA ARG A 37 15.84 -13.17 -11.30
C ARG A 37 14.62 -13.60 -12.14
N ARG A 38 13.65 -14.26 -11.52
CA ARG A 38 12.41 -14.68 -12.20
C ARG A 38 11.60 -13.50 -12.73
N LEU A 39 11.54 -12.40 -11.98
CA LEU A 39 10.85 -11.18 -12.44
C LEU A 39 11.58 -10.55 -13.64
N ARG A 40 12.93 -10.54 -13.63
CA ARG A 40 13.73 -10.10 -14.79
C ARG A 40 13.50 -10.98 -16.01
N ASP A 41 13.55 -12.30 -15.85
CA ASP A 41 13.31 -13.26 -16.92
C ASP A 41 11.87 -13.14 -17.46
N ALA A 42 10.94 -12.68 -16.64
CA ALA A 42 9.57 -12.35 -17.02
C ALA A 42 9.41 -10.99 -17.74
N GLY A 43 10.49 -10.24 -17.93
CA GLY A 43 10.48 -8.96 -18.64
C GLY A 43 10.05 -7.76 -17.80
N PHE A 44 9.99 -7.89 -16.47
CA PHE A 44 9.79 -6.74 -15.60
C PHE A 44 11.09 -5.99 -15.36
N ARG A 45 10.99 -4.67 -15.33
CA ARG A 45 12.04 -3.80 -14.80
C ARG A 45 11.96 -3.77 -13.28
N LEU A 46 13.09 -3.67 -12.59
CA LEU A 46 13.11 -3.69 -11.12
C LEU A 46 13.63 -2.36 -10.59
N VAL A 47 12.88 -1.76 -9.68
CA VAL A 47 13.20 -0.46 -9.07
C VAL A 47 12.92 -0.51 -7.57
N VAL A 48 13.85 0.01 -6.78
CA VAL A 48 13.66 0.14 -5.33
C VAL A 48 13.10 1.52 -5.00
N ALA A 49 12.10 1.58 -4.14
CA ALA A 49 11.51 2.81 -3.62
C ALA A 49 11.29 2.71 -2.11
N THR A 50 12.17 3.32 -1.32
CA THR A 50 12.27 3.08 0.13
C THR A 50 12.21 4.34 1.00
N ASN A 51 11.60 4.23 2.18
CA ASN A 51 11.54 5.31 3.17
C ASN A 51 12.78 5.29 4.08
N GLN A 52 13.77 6.15 3.86
CA GLN A 52 15.01 6.23 4.66
C GLN A 52 14.97 7.36 5.69
N GLY A 53 13.87 7.43 6.45
CA GLY A 53 13.67 8.46 7.48
C GLY A 53 14.61 8.35 8.70
N GLY A 54 15.58 7.43 8.68
CA GLY A 54 16.69 7.40 9.64
C GLY A 54 17.63 8.60 9.48
N VAL A 55 17.74 9.15 8.27
CA VAL A 55 18.52 10.37 7.98
C VAL A 55 17.97 11.57 8.76
N ALA A 56 16.67 11.84 8.63
CA ALA A 56 16.00 12.88 9.41
C ALA A 56 16.07 12.66 10.92
N ARG A 57 16.22 11.41 11.37
CA ARG A 57 16.36 11.07 12.81
C ARG A 57 17.81 11.05 13.29
N GLY A 58 18.78 11.41 12.45
CA GLY A 58 20.21 11.41 12.80
C GLY A 58 20.79 10.02 13.09
N ARG A 59 20.18 8.95 12.56
CA ARG A 59 20.65 7.57 12.77
C ARG A 59 21.80 7.18 11.83
N PHE A 60 21.81 7.74 10.63
CA PHE A 60 22.78 7.54 9.57
C PHE A 60 22.65 8.67 8.54
N THR A 61 23.61 8.79 7.63
CA THR A 61 23.67 9.83 6.59
C THR A 61 23.12 9.33 5.25
N GLU A 62 22.91 10.23 4.30
CA GLU A 62 22.60 9.82 2.91
C GLU A 62 23.74 9.01 2.26
N SER A 63 25.00 9.32 2.60
CA SER A 63 26.15 8.53 2.15
C SER A 63 26.08 7.09 2.64
N ASP A 64 25.57 6.86 3.86
CA ASP A 64 25.38 5.52 4.40
C ASP A 64 24.25 4.78 3.64
N VAL A 65 23.18 5.49 3.29
CA VAL A 65 22.07 4.96 2.48
C VAL A 65 22.59 4.53 1.10
N ASP A 66 23.37 5.38 0.44
CA ASP A 66 23.95 5.08 -0.87
C ASP A 66 24.91 3.89 -0.82
N ALA A 67 25.71 3.79 0.24
CA ALA A 67 26.60 2.65 0.46
C ALA A 67 25.83 1.35 0.70
N VAL A 68 24.71 1.40 1.43
CA VAL A 68 23.81 0.24 1.60
C VAL A 68 23.16 -0.14 0.26
N HIS A 69 22.69 0.82 -0.53
CA HIS A 69 22.13 0.55 -1.86
C HIS A 69 23.16 -0.10 -2.80
N ALA A 70 24.40 0.39 -2.80
CA ALA A 70 25.50 -0.23 -3.54
C ALA A 70 25.72 -1.68 -3.08
N LYS A 71 25.69 -1.93 -1.76
CA LYS A 71 25.85 -3.28 -1.24
C LYS A 71 24.69 -4.21 -1.60
N VAL A 72 23.44 -3.75 -1.54
CA VAL A 72 22.27 -4.51 -1.97
C VAL A 72 22.38 -4.86 -3.45
N SER A 73 22.73 -3.89 -4.30
CA SER A 73 22.91 -4.11 -5.74
C SER A 73 24.01 -5.15 -6.00
N GLU A 74 25.15 -5.04 -5.30
CA GLU A 74 26.26 -5.99 -5.41
C GLU A 74 25.82 -7.41 -5.07
N LEU A 75 25.17 -7.61 -3.92
CA LEU A 75 24.72 -8.91 -3.46
C LEU A 75 23.69 -9.53 -4.41
N VAL A 76 22.74 -8.74 -4.89
CA VAL A 76 21.71 -9.20 -5.83
C VAL A 76 22.37 -9.61 -7.16
N ASP A 77 23.25 -8.78 -7.72
CA ASP A 77 23.91 -9.08 -8.99
C ASP A 77 24.79 -10.33 -8.90
N GLN A 78 25.55 -10.48 -7.80
CA GLN A 78 26.36 -11.67 -7.53
C GLN A 78 25.51 -12.95 -7.46
N GLN A 79 24.41 -12.92 -6.70
CA GLN A 79 23.59 -14.12 -6.48
C GLN A 79 22.69 -14.45 -7.69
N THR A 80 22.29 -13.46 -8.48
CA THR A 80 21.49 -13.69 -9.69
C THR A 80 22.32 -14.01 -10.92
N GLY A 81 23.61 -13.66 -10.92
CA GLY A 81 24.50 -13.74 -12.07
C GLY A 81 24.20 -12.71 -13.16
N LEU A 82 23.42 -11.67 -12.86
CA LEU A 82 23.06 -10.59 -13.78
C LEU A 82 23.71 -9.29 -13.32
N LYS A 83 24.05 -8.40 -14.26
CA LYS A 83 24.45 -7.03 -13.94
C LYS A 83 23.23 -6.13 -13.94
N ARG A 84 23.16 -5.18 -13.00
CA ARG A 84 22.07 -4.20 -12.88
C ARG A 84 20.71 -4.87 -12.81
N THR A 85 20.59 -5.90 -11.98
CA THR A 85 19.33 -6.61 -11.73
C THR A 85 18.28 -5.64 -11.23
N ILE A 86 18.64 -4.83 -10.22
CA ILE A 86 17.90 -3.65 -9.82
C ILE A 86 18.45 -2.47 -10.63
N GLU A 87 17.57 -1.77 -11.35
CA GLU A 87 18.01 -0.73 -12.29
C GLU A 87 18.25 0.61 -11.61
N ARG A 88 17.41 0.96 -10.63
CA ARG A 88 17.47 2.23 -9.89
C ARG A 88 16.98 2.07 -8.47
N PHE A 89 17.51 2.94 -7.60
CA PHE A 89 17.09 3.13 -6.23
C PHE A 89 16.56 4.55 -6.08
N TYR A 90 15.38 4.67 -5.48
CA TYR A 90 14.79 5.93 -5.03
C TYR A 90 14.57 5.83 -3.53
N TYR A 91 14.89 6.88 -2.80
CA TYR A 91 14.67 6.93 -1.36
C TYR A 91 14.19 8.28 -0.88
N CYS A 92 13.47 8.28 0.24
CA CYS A 92 13.04 9.49 0.92
C CYS A 92 13.77 9.64 2.26
N PRO A 93 14.70 10.59 2.42
CA PRO A 93 15.41 10.83 3.67
C PRO A 93 14.55 11.59 4.71
N PHE A 94 13.46 12.23 4.25
CA PHE A 94 12.65 13.14 5.06
C PHE A 94 11.73 12.42 6.07
N HIS A 95 11.55 13.05 7.24
CA HIS A 95 10.59 12.62 8.26
C HIS A 95 10.05 13.81 9.06
N PRO A 96 8.72 13.95 9.28
CA PRO A 96 8.15 15.09 10.00
C PRO A 96 8.58 15.20 11.47
N LYS A 97 8.90 14.06 12.08
CA LYS A 97 9.42 13.94 13.46
C LYS A 97 10.94 13.74 13.52
N GLY A 98 11.68 14.32 12.58
CA GLY A 98 13.14 14.28 12.57
C GLY A 98 13.76 15.22 13.61
N ILE A 99 15.06 15.03 13.87
CA ILE A 99 15.89 15.92 14.67
C ILE A 99 16.89 16.71 13.81
N THR A 100 17.16 16.26 12.58
CA THR A 100 18.06 16.93 11.63
C THR A 100 17.27 17.96 10.80
N PRO A 101 17.41 19.28 11.03
CA PRO A 101 16.48 20.29 10.51
C PRO A 101 16.31 20.26 8.98
N GLU A 102 17.38 19.99 8.23
CA GLU A 102 17.38 19.87 6.77
C GLU A 102 16.40 18.80 6.24
N TYR A 103 16.20 17.72 6.99
CA TYR A 103 15.37 16.59 6.59
C TYR A 103 14.04 16.51 7.37
N THR A 104 13.80 17.42 8.32
CA THR A 104 12.62 17.40 9.18
C THR A 104 11.44 18.11 8.52
N ARG A 105 10.72 17.37 7.66
CA ARG A 105 9.50 17.86 7.01
C ARG A 105 8.63 16.72 6.49
N GLU A 106 7.37 17.06 6.23
CA GLU A 106 6.53 16.27 5.33
C GLU A 106 7.09 16.35 3.91
N HIS A 107 7.08 15.24 3.17
CA HIS A 107 7.60 15.21 1.81
C HIS A 107 6.75 14.34 0.88
N PRO A 108 6.50 14.75 -0.39
CA PRO A 108 5.77 13.96 -1.38
C PRO A 108 6.37 12.58 -1.66
N TRP A 109 7.68 12.44 -1.49
CA TRP A 109 8.36 11.14 -1.67
C TRP A 109 8.18 10.18 -0.49
N ARG A 110 7.77 10.66 0.68
CA ARG A 110 7.61 9.80 1.84
C ARG A 110 6.34 8.96 1.70
N LYS A 111 6.46 7.64 1.54
CA LYS A 111 5.32 6.71 1.59
C LYS A 111 4.57 6.92 2.92
N PRO A 112 3.23 7.06 2.92
CA PRO A 112 2.27 6.58 1.91
C PRO A 112 2.02 7.49 0.71
N ARG A 113 2.74 8.62 0.56
CA ARG A 113 2.62 9.42 -0.66
C ARG A 113 3.32 8.73 -1.85
N PRO A 114 2.79 8.86 -3.08
CA PRO A 114 3.28 8.11 -4.24
C PRO A 114 4.50 8.76 -4.93
N GLY A 115 5.05 9.86 -4.41
CA GLY A 115 5.97 10.72 -5.16
C GLY A 115 7.22 10.02 -5.69
N MET A 116 7.82 9.10 -4.93
CA MET A 116 8.96 8.31 -5.44
C MET A 116 8.57 7.41 -6.60
N LEU A 117 7.38 6.79 -6.53
CA LEU A 117 6.91 5.84 -7.54
C LEU A 117 6.60 6.57 -8.85
N LEU A 118 5.96 7.74 -8.75
CA LEU A 118 5.65 8.58 -9.90
C LEU A 118 6.93 9.16 -10.54
N GLN A 119 7.89 9.62 -9.73
CA GLN A 119 9.18 10.09 -10.24
C GLN A 119 9.91 8.97 -10.98
N ALA A 120 9.99 7.79 -10.38
CA ALA A 120 10.63 6.63 -11.00
C ALA A 120 9.95 6.23 -12.31
N ALA A 121 8.61 6.26 -12.38
CA ALA A 121 7.88 5.98 -13.61
C ALA A 121 8.16 7.01 -14.70
N GLN A 122 8.32 8.28 -14.36
CA GLN A 122 8.70 9.33 -15.31
C GLN A 122 10.14 9.14 -15.80
N ASP A 123 11.09 9.00 -14.88
CA ASP A 123 12.53 8.92 -15.19
C ASP A 123 12.91 7.67 -15.99
N MET A 124 12.09 6.61 -15.90
CA MET A 124 12.32 5.32 -16.53
C MET A 124 11.26 4.98 -17.59
N GLU A 125 10.28 5.84 -17.86
CA GLU A 125 9.19 5.60 -18.82
C GLU A 125 8.43 4.28 -18.55
N LEU A 126 8.02 4.07 -17.28
CA LEU A 126 7.37 2.85 -16.81
C LEU A 126 5.84 2.90 -16.95
N GLU A 127 5.25 1.76 -17.24
CA GLU A 127 3.79 1.60 -17.34
C GLU A 127 3.19 1.20 -15.99
N LEU A 128 2.67 2.17 -15.22
CA LEU A 128 2.16 1.94 -13.87
C LEU A 128 1.00 0.93 -13.81
N GLU A 129 0.07 0.96 -14.77
CA GLU A 129 -1.12 0.09 -14.80
C GLU A 129 -0.78 -1.40 -14.92
N ARG A 130 0.41 -1.74 -15.44
CA ARG A 130 0.92 -3.12 -15.56
C ARG A 130 2.05 -3.41 -14.57
N SER A 131 2.34 -2.45 -13.70
CA SER A 131 3.38 -2.53 -12.69
C SER A 131 2.83 -2.90 -11.32
N TRP A 132 3.72 -3.33 -10.44
CA TRP A 132 3.39 -3.80 -9.10
C TRP A 132 4.27 -3.12 -8.05
N LEU A 133 3.75 -2.98 -6.84
CA LEU A 133 4.54 -2.64 -5.65
C LEU A 133 4.52 -3.82 -4.66
N LEU A 134 5.71 -4.23 -4.24
CA LEU A 134 5.94 -5.21 -3.18
C LEU A 134 6.56 -4.50 -1.98
N GLY A 135 5.91 -4.59 -0.82
CA GLY A 135 6.40 -4.00 0.43
C GLY A 135 5.83 -4.72 1.64
N ASP A 136 6.41 -4.50 2.82
CA ASP A 136 6.04 -5.20 4.04
C ASP A 136 5.04 -4.40 4.89
N SER A 137 4.76 -3.14 4.55
CA SER A 137 3.96 -2.23 5.36
C SER A 137 2.68 -1.71 4.68
N PRO A 138 1.64 -1.33 5.46
CA PRO A 138 0.47 -0.62 4.94
C PRO A 138 0.82 0.69 4.23
N CYS A 139 1.92 1.35 4.61
CA CYS A 139 2.37 2.58 3.97
C CYS A 139 2.79 2.34 2.52
N ASP A 140 3.42 1.20 2.24
CA ASP A 140 3.80 0.82 0.87
C ASP A 140 2.54 0.63 0.03
N VAL A 141 1.63 -0.20 0.53
CA VAL A 141 0.37 -0.50 -0.15
C VAL A 141 -0.40 0.78 -0.45
N ALA A 142 -0.54 1.69 0.51
CA ALA A 142 -1.20 2.97 0.29
C ALA A 142 -0.52 3.81 -0.81
N ALA A 143 0.82 3.85 -0.84
CA ALA A 143 1.57 4.56 -1.88
C ALA A 143 1.37 3.93 -3.26
N GLY A 144 1.46 2.60 -3.35
CA GLY A 144 1.29 1.86 -4.59
C GLY A 144 -0.10 2.04 -5.19
N ARG A 145 -1.14 1.88 -4.37
CA ARG A 145 -2.53 2.10 -4.80
C ARG A 145 -2.76 3.53 -5.27
N THR A 146 -2.22 4.52 -4.56
CA THR A 146 -2.35 5.94 -4.94
C THR A 146 -1.63 6.22 -6.26
N ALA A 147 -0.53 5.52 -6.56
CA ALA A 147 0.19 5.62 -7.82
C ALA A 147 -0.47 4.84 -8.98
N GLY A 148 -1.54 4.05 -8.74
CA GLY A 148 -2.17 3.21 -9.76
C GLY A 148 -1.47 1.86 -9.99
N LEU A 149 -0.61 1.44 -9.06
CA LEU A 149 0.05 0.13 -9.09
C LEU A 149 -0.85 -0.94 -8.46
N ARG A 150 -0.71 -2.19 -8.92
CA ARG A 150 -1.16 -3.34 -8.12
C ARG A 150 -0.24 -3.52 -6.92
N THR A 151 -0.79 -3.94 -5.79
CA THR A 151 -0.04 -3.99 -4.53
C THR A 151 -0.07 -5.37 -3.91
N ILE A 152 1.09 -5.84 -3.44
CA ILE A 152 1.19 -7.04 -2.62
C ILE A 152 1.86 -6.68 -1.30
N LEU A 153 1.16 -6.93 -0.20
CA LEU A 153 1.76 -6.88 1.13
C LEU A 153 2.52 -8.18 1.40
N VAL A 154 3.82 -8.09 1.64
CA VAL A 154 4.66 -9.23 2.03
C VAL A 154 4.74 -9.28 3.55
N SER A 155 3.86 -10.08 4.17
CA SER A 155 3.82 -10.19 5.63
C SER A 155 3.20 -11.51 6.08
N ARG A 156 3.61 -11.98 7.26
CA ARG A 156 2.95 -13.09 7.99
C ARG A 156 2.00 -12.58 9.08
N ASP A 157 2.01 -11.29 9.36
CA ASP A 157 1.21 -10.68 10.41
C ASP A 157 -0.23 -10.45 9.91
N ARG A 158 -1.17 -11.23 10.47
CA ARG A 158 -2.59 -11.16 10.12
C ARG A 158 -3.21 -9.80 10.40
N ALA A 159 -2.79 -9.11 11.47
CA ALA A 159 -3.31 -7.79 11.79
C ALA A 159 -2.87 -6.77 10.75
N ARG A 160 -1.59 -6.84 10.33
CA ARG A 160 -1.05 -5.98 9.27
C ARG A 160 -1.73 -6.24 7.92
N ILE A 161 -1.97 -7.50 7.58
CA ILE A 161 -2.70 -7.88 6.36
C ILE A 161 -4.11 -7.29 6.35
N ALA A 162 -4.84 -7.39 7.47
CA ALA A 162 -6.19 -6.87 7.59
C ALA A 162 -6.27 -5.35 7.44
N ASP A 163 -5.23 -4.62 7.89
CA ASP A 163 -5.18 -3.16 7.85
C ASP A 163 -4.72 -2.58 6.49
N ALA A 164 -3.84 -3.29 5.77
CA ALA A 164 -3.14 -2.71 4.61
C ALA A 164 -4.02 -2.43 3.38
N ALA A 165 -5.18 -3.08 3.25
CA ALA A 165 -6.06 -2.99 2.07
C ALA A 165 -5.31 -3.24 0.73
N ALA A 166 -4.37 -4.18 0.74
CA ALA A 166 -3.62 -4.59 -0.45
C ALA A 166 -4.48 -5.36 -1.43
N ASP A 167 -4.13 -5.34 -2.72
CA ASP A 167 -4.81 -6.17 -3.73
C ASP A 167 -4.53 -7.65 -3.48
N TYR A 168 -3.33 -7.97 -3.01
CA TYR A 168 -2.90 -9.30 -2.61
C TYR A 168 -2.03 -9.26 -1.34
N SER A 169 -1.91 -10.41 -0.69
CA SER A 169 -0.96 -10.62 0.40
C SER A 169 -0.16 -11.89 0.14
N ALA A 170 1.11 -11.88 0.54
CA ALA A 170 1.99 -13.04 0.45
C ALA A 170 2.82 -13.14 1.74
N SER A 171 3.16 -14.35 2.16
CA SER A 171 3.99 -14.58 3.35
C SER A 171 5.49 -14.40 3.10
N THR A 172 5.90 -14.44 1.83
CA THR A 172 7.29 -14.29 1.37
C THR A 172 7.34 -13.59 0.02
N LEU A 173 8.52 -13.06 -0.34
CA LEU A 173 8.74 -12.48 -1.66
C LEU A 173 8.57 -13.53 -2.78
N ALA A 174 9.00 -14.78 -2.56
CA ALA A 174 8.84 -15.86 -3.53
C ALA A 174 7.36 -16.11 -3.86
N GLU A 175 6.50 -16.16 -2.84
CA GLU A 175 5.05 -16.29 -3.01
C GLU A 175 4.44 -15.07 -3.74
N ALA A 176 4.90 -13.86 -3.43
CA ALA A 176 4.47 -12.66 -4.15
C ALA A 176 4.82 -12.75 -5.65
N VAL A 177 6.00 -13.27 -6.00
CA VAL A 177 6.40 -13.49 -7.39
C VAL A 177 5.50 -14.51 -8.09
N GLU A 178 5.10 -15.60 -7.44
CA GLU A 178 4.15 -16.56 -8.02
C GLU A 178 2.82 -15.90 -8.38
N ILE A 179 2.30 -15.04 -7.51
CA ILE A 179 1.06 -14.29 -7.74
C ILE A 179 1.20 -13.41 -8.99
N ILE A 180 2.30 -12.67 -9.11
CA ILE A 180 2.56 -11.79 -10.26
C ILE A 180 2.62 -12.58 -11.57
N LEU A 181 3.39 -13.67 -11.58
CA LEU A 181 3.59 -14.47 -12.79
C LEU A 181 2.29 -15.15 -13.23
N ARG A 182 1.52 -15.71 -12.30
CA ARG A 182 0.20 -16.27 -12.61
C ARG A 182 -0.74 -15.22 -13.19
N HIS A 183 -0.80 -14.03 -12.60
CA HIS A 183 -1.66 -12.95 -13.10
C HIS A 183 -1.29 -12.52 -14.52
N ARG A 184 0.01 -12.48 -14.84
CA ARG A 184 0.51 -12.20 -16.19
C ARG A 184 0.06 -13.27 -17.19
N ASP A 185 0.17 -14.54 -16.83
CA ASP A 185 -0.17 -15.66 -17.70
C ASP A 185 -1.68 -15.69 -17.98
N GLU A 186 -2.51 -15.48 -16.97
CA GLU A 186 -3.97 -15.38 -17.09
C GLU A 186 -4.39 -14.21 -17.98
N THR A 187 -3.77 -13.04 -17.81
CA THR A 187 -4.02 -11.86 -18.64
C THR A 187 -3.64 -12.14 -20.10
N THR A 188 -2.50 -12.81 -20.33
CA THR A 188 -2.02 -13.17 -21.67
C THR A 188 -2.95 -14.20 -22.33
N ALA A 189 -3.39 -15.22 -21.59
CA ALA A 189 -4.30 -16.25 -22.08
C ALA A 189 -5.69 -15.68 -22.43
N SER A 190 -6.22 -14.76 -21.63
CA SER A 190 -7.49 -14.06 -21.90
C SER A 190 -7.43 -13.23 -23.19
N ILE A 191 -6.32 -12.51 -23.41
CA ILE A 191 -6.08 -11.75 -24.65
C ILE A 191 -5.92 -12.68 -25.85
N ALA A 192 -5.23 -13.81 -25.70
CA ALA A 192 -5.08 -14.79 -26.78
C ALA A 192 -6.44 -15.41 -27.17
N SER A 193 -7.22 -15.87 -26.20
CA SER A 193 -8.55 -16.48 -26.39
C SER A 193 -9.56 -15.53 -27.04
N SER A 194 -9.57 -14.26 -26.63
CA SER A 194 -10.42 -13.23 -27.24
C SER A 194 -10.03 -12.91 -28.70
N ARG A 195 -8.77 -13.14 -29.10
CA ARG A 195 -8.30 -13.01 -30.50
C ARG A 195 -8.58 -14.23 -31.36
N THR A 196 -8.55 -15.45 -30.80
CA THR A 196 -8.89 -16.69 -31.54
C THR A 196 -10.40 -16.89 -31.73
N ALA A 197 -11.26 -16.22 -30.94
CA ALA A 197 -12.71 -16.30 -31.06
C ALA A 197 -13.31 -15.45 -32.22
N ALA A 198 -12.54 -15.06 -33.23
CA ALA A 198 -13.04 -14.39 -34.43
C ALA A 198 -13.37 -15.41 -35.54
N PRO A 199 -14.65 -15.63 -35.92
CA PRO A 199 -14.97 -16.39 -37.11
C PRO A 199 -15.03 -15.48 -38.34
N ALA A 200 -14.49 -15.98 -39.45
CA ALA A 200 -14.76 -15.47 -40.78
C ALA A 200 -16.28 -15.39 -41.02
N ARG A 201 -16.84 -14.17 -41.18
CA ARG A 201 -18.18 -13.98 -41.76
C ARG A 201 -18.24 -12.68 -42.57
N THR A 202 -18.23 -12.85 -43.88
CA THR A 202 -18.83 -11.93 -44.84
C THR A 202 -20.33 -11.84 -44.57
N ALA A 203 -20.86 -10.60 -44.63
CA ALA A 203 -22.27 -10.22 -44.77
C ALA A 203 -23.29 -10.72 -43.72
N THR A 204 -23.65 -9.85 -42.75
CA THR A 204 -25.02 -9.27 -42.60
C THR A 204 -25.01 -8.30 -41.40
N ARG A 205 -25.08 -7.00 -41.70
CA ARG A 205 -24.87 -5.89 -40.77
C ARG A 205 -26.21 -5.24 -40.45
N SER A 206 -27.01 -5.79 -39.52
CA SER A 206 -28.14 -5.02 -38.94
C SER A 206 -28.72 -5.57 -37.63
N VAL A 207 -28.70 -6.87 -37.35
CA VAL A 207 -29.47 -7.43 -36.20
C VAL A 207 -28.66 -7.65 -34.90
N ARG A 208 -27.32 -7.53 -34.92
CA ARG A 208 -26.46 -7.84 -33.75
C ARG A 208 -26.23 -6.66 -32.80
N ARG A 209 -26.60 -5.42 -33.16
CA ARG A 209 -26.26 -4.21 -32.40
C ARG A 209 -27.14 -4.00 -31.15
N GLU A 210 -28.39 -4.47 -31.16
CA GLU A 210 -29.30 -4.32 -30.02
C GLU A 210 -28.97 -5.26 -28.86
N ARG A 211 -28.71 -6.56 -29.12
CA ARG A 211 -28.44 -7.54 -28.04
C ARG A 211 -27.12 -7.34 -27.30
N SER A 212 -26.13 -6.69 -27.91
CA SER A 212 -24.84 -6.39 -27.27
C SER A 212 -24.93 -5.17 -26.37
N SER A 213 -25.71 -4.16 -26.80
CA SER A 213 -25.98 -2.96 -25.99
C SER A 213 -26.74 -3.33 -24.72
N ASP A 214 -27.68 -4.27 -24.77
CA ASP A 214 -28.46 -4.66 -23.60
C ASP A 214 -27.71 -5.54 -22.60
N ARG A 215 -26.69 -6.28 -23.03
CA ARG A 215 -25.79 -7.01 -22.09
C ARG A 215 -24.78 -6.06 -21.47
N LEU A 216 -24.21 -5.16 -22.26
CA LEU A 216 -23.26 -4.16 -21.77
C LEU A 216 -23.95 -3.21 -20.79
N ARG A 217 -25.17 -2.76 -21.10
CA ARG A 217 -26.00 -1.91 -20.21
C ARG A 217 -26.37 -2.62 -18.91
N ARG A 218 -26.70 -3.92 -18.95
CA ARG A 218 -26.97 -4.71 -17.74
C ARG A 218 -25.73 -4.91 -16.87
N GLY A 219 -24.59 -5.26 -17.47
CA GLY A 219 -23.32 -5.38 -16.73
C GLY A 219 -22.83 -4.04 -16.17
N LEU A 220 -23.04 -2.93 -16.90
CA LEU A 220 -22.75 -1.60 -16.39
C LEU A 220 -23.68 -1.24 -15.23
N ALA A 221 -24.98 -1.54 -15.33
CA ALA A 221 -25.94 -1.29 -14.25
C ALA A 221 -25.60 -2.09 -12.98
N GLU A 222 -25.28 -3.37 -13.11
CA GLU A 222 -24.84 -4.23 -11.99
C GLU A 222 -23.59 -3.67 -11.31
N LEU A 223 -22.55 -3.29 -12.07
CA LEU A 223 -21.34 -2.66 -11.52
C LEU A 223 -21.62 -1.30 -10.86
N THR A 224 -22.56 -0.52 -11.42
CA THR A 224 -22.90 0.79 -10.86
C THR A 224 -23.65 0.63 -9.54
N ASP A 225 -24.52 -0.38 -9.43
CA ASP A 225 -25.25 -0.70 -8.21
C ASP A 225 -24.33 -1.33 -7.15
N GLU A 226 -23.35 -2.13 -7.54
CA GLU A 226 -22.33 -2.67 -6.64
C GLU A 226 -21.43 -1.56 -6.07
N VAL A 227 -20.97 -0.64 -6.93
CA VAL A 227 -20.20 0.54 -6.52
C VAL A 227 -21.05 1.47 -5.64
N ARG A 228 -22.34 1.61 -5.92
CA ARG A 228 -23.27 2.39 -5.09
C ARG A 228 -23.48 1.72 -3.73
N ALA A 229 -23.65 0.41 -3.67
CA ALA A 229 -23.80 -0.35 -2.44
C ALA A 229 -22.52 -0.29 -1.57
N LEU A 230 -21.34 -0.37 -2.18
CA LEU A 230 -20.06 -0.21 -1.48
C LEU A 230 -19.85 1.21 -0.96
N ARG A 231 -20.26 2.23 -1.74
CA ARG A 231 -20.24 3.63 -1.27
C ARG A 231 -21.20 3.86 -0.11
N LEU A 232 -22.38 3.26 -0.13
CA LEU A 232 -23.35 3.34 0.97
C LEU A 232 -22.79 2.67 2.24
N ARG A 233 -22.24 1.46 2.15
CA ARG A 233 -21.59 0.77 3.30
C ARG A 233 -20.39 1.54 3.85
N ARG A 234 -19.60 2.19 2.98
CA ARG A 234 -18.47 3.03 3.40
C ARG A 234 -18.92 4.36 4.00
N ALA A 235 -20.00 4.94 3.50
CA ALA A 235 -20.61 6.15 4.05
C ALA A 235 -21.25 5.88 5.42
N GLU A 236 -21.91 4.74 5.60
CA GLU A 236 -22.47 4.31 6.90
C GLU A 236 -21.37 4.14 7.95
N SER A 237 -20.28 3.41 7.64
CA SER A 237 -19.15 3.28 8.57
C SER A 237 -18.44 4.60 8.86
N SER A 238 -18.37 5.51 7.88
CA SER A 238 -17.79 6.85 8.09
C SER A 238 -18.69 7.75 8.94
N ALA A 239 -20.00 7.71 8.72
CA ALA A 239 -20.99 8.46 9.50
C ALA A 239 -21.07 7.95 10.95
N MET A 240 -21.00 6.62 11.15
CA MET A 240 -20.98 6.00 12.46
C MET A 240 -19.74 6.42 13.27
N ARG A 241 -18.55 6.44 12.61
CA ARG A 241 -17.30 6.91 13.23
C ARG A 241 -17.34 8.39 13.59
N LEU A 242 -17.91 9.23 12.73
CA LEU A 242 -18.10 10.65 13.00
C LEU A 242 -19.08 10.89 14.17
N ALA A 243 -20.17 10.12 14.24
CA ALA A 243 -21.11 10.16 15.35
C ALA A 243 -20.46 9.74 16.68
N ALA A 244 -19.65 8.67 16.67
CA ALA A 244 -18.88 8.24 17.84
C ALA A 244 -17.86 9.30 18.29
N MET A 245 -17.17 9.95 17.35
CA MET A 245 -16.23 11.03 17.64
C MET A 245 -16.93 12.26 18.22
N GLY A 246 -18.12 12.60 17.71
CA GLY A 246 -18.97 13.66 18.25
C GLY A 246 -19.43 13.37 19.69
N LEU A 247 -19.85 12.13 19.97
CA LEU A 247 -20.28 11.71 21.29
C LEU A 247 -19.11 11.74 22.30
N GLN A 248 -17.90 11.39 21.86
CA GLN A 248 -16.68 11.49 22.65
C GLN A 248 -16.35 12.94 23.04
N LEU A 249 -16.50 13.88 22.10
CA LEU A 249 -16.29 15.31 22.35
C LEU A 249 -17.32 15.88 23.33
N ILE A 250 -18.58 15.45 23.23
CA ILE A 250 -19.63 15.83 24.19
C ILE A 250 -19.29 15.30 25.59
N ALA A 251 -18.84 14.06 25.71
CA ALA A 251 -18.43 13.50 27.01
C ALA A 251 -17.27 14.29 27.65
N ILE A 252 -16.27 14.66 26.85
CA ILE A 252 -15.14 15.49 27.31
C ILE A 252 -15.63 16.88 27.74
N LEU A 253 -16.54 17.49 26.97
CA LEU A 253 -17.12 18.79 27.28
C LEU A 253 -17.92 18.75 28.58
N VAL A 254 -18.73 17.70 28.81
CA VAL A 254 -19.48 17.52 30.06
C VAL A 254 -18.52 17.45 31.24
N VAL A 255 -17.46 16.64 31.16
CA VAL A 255 -16.44 16.57 32.23
C VAL A 255 -15.74 17.91 32.45
N ALA A 256 -15.40 18.64 31.38
CA ALA A 256 -14.74 19.94 31.48
C ALA A 256 -15.65 21.00 32.11
N VAL A 257 -16.92 21.07 31.72
CA VAL A 257 -17.91 22.01 32.30
C VAL A 257 -18.19 21.64 33.75
N SER A 258 -18.30 20.36 34.09
CA SER A 258 -18.44 19.90 35.47
C SER A 258 -17.23 20.23 36.34
N PHE A 259 -16.03 20.25 35.77
CA PHE A 259 -14.81 20.64 36.48
C PHE A 259 -14.72 22.16 36.72
N LEU A 260 -15.25 22.96 35.79
CA LEU A 260 -15.24 24.43 35.88
C LEU A 260 -16.36 24.99 36.77
N ASN A 261 -17.41 24.22 37.07
CA ASN A 261 -18.59 24.68 37.80
C ASN A 261 -18.67 24.15 39.25
N LEU A 262 -17.53 23.91 39.89
CA LEU A 262 -17.48 23.26 41.21
C LEU A 262 -17.66 24.24 42.37
N SER A 263 -18.75 24.07 43.12
CA SER A 263 -18.83 24.43 44.55
C SER A 263 -19.03 23.22 45.47
N GLU A 264 -19.46 22.04 44.97
CA GLU A 264 -19.68 20.84 45.81
C GLU A 264 -19.35 19.50 45.11
N PHE A 265 -18.75 18.58 45.87
CA PHE A 265 -18.18 17.32 45.40
C PHE A 265 -19.22 16.29 44.90
N GLU A 266 -20.44 16.28 45.43
CA GLU A 266 -21.49 15.34 44.99
C GLU A 266 -21.94 15.56 43.54
N HIS A 267 -21.92 16.82 43.08
CA HIS A 267 -22.28 17.15 41.71
C HIS A 267 -21.22 16.62 40.73
N PHE A 268 -19.94 16.72 41.10
CA PHE A 268 -18.84 16.16 40.31
C PHE A 268 -18.99 14.64 40.10
N ALA A 269 -19.29 13.89 41.17
CA ALA A 269 -19.42 12.45 41.11
C ALA A 269 -20.54 11.98 40.17
N ARG A 270 -21.69 12.68 40.18
CA ARG A 270 -22.82 12.38 39.27
C ARG A 270 -22.48 12.62 37.81
N TRP A 271 -21.79 13.71 37.50
CA TRP A 271 -21.38 14.01 36.12
C TRP A 271 -20.26 13.09 35.61
N ALA A 272 -19.32 12.71 36.48
CA ALA A 272 -18.29 11.72 36.15
C ALA A 272 -18.91 10.34 35.83
N ALA A 273 -19.92 9.91 36.59
CA ALA A 273 -20.65 8.68 36.31
C ALA A 273 -21.42 8.75 34.98
N ALA A 274 -22.04 9.89 34.65
CA ALA A 274 -22.71 10.09 33.36
C ALA A 274 -21.72 10.04 32.18
N ALA A 275 -20.55 10.65 32.31
CA ALA A 275 -19.50 10.59 31.28
C ALA A 275 -18.97 9.16 31.06
N ALA A 276 -18.80 8.38 32.14
CA ALA A 276 -18.39 6.98 32.05
C ALA A 276 -19.44 6.11 31.32
N MET A 277 -20.73 6.34 31.55
CA MET A 277 -21.81 5.66 30.82
C MET A 277 -21.80 6.00 29.33
N ILE A 278 -21.57 7.26 28.96
CA ILE A 278 -21.47 7.67 27.56
C ILE A 278 -20.27 7.01 26.88
N GLN A 279 -19.13 6.90 27.58
CA GLN A 279 -17.96 6.17 27.07
C GLN A 279 -18.24 4.68 26.85
N LEU A 280 -18.94 4.02 27.78
CA LEU A 280 -19.34 2.63 27.63
C LEU A 280 -20.22 2.41 26.41
N VAL A 281 -21.24 3.25 26.20
CA VAL A 281 -22.10 3.18 25.00
C VAL A 281 -21.29 3.40 23.72
N THR A 282 -20.36 4.34 23.73
CA THR A 282 -19.49 4.63 22.57
C THR A 282 -18.60 3.43 22.23
N ILE A 283 -18.00 2.80 23.24
CA ILE A 283 -17.17 1.60 23.06
C ILE A 283 -18.01 0.43 22.55
N THR A 284 -19.23 0.23 23.07
CA THR A 284 -20.13 -0.82 22.61
C THR A 284 -20.53 -0.64 21.14
N ILE A 285 -20.83 0.59 20.69
CA ILE A 285 -21.12 0.89 19.29
C ILE A 285 -19.90 0.58 18.40
N LEU A 286 -18.69 0.95 18.82
CA LEU A 286 -17.46 0.70 18.07
C LEU A 286 -17.05 -0.77 18.04
N LEU A 287 -17.43 -1.57 19.04
CA LEU A 287 -17.16 -3.00 19.09
C LEU A 287 -18.14 -3.82 18.25
N PHE A 288 -19.41 -3.41 18.15
CA PHE A 288 -20.39 -4.07 17.27
C PHE A 288 -20.16 -3.78 15.78
N ASP A 289 -19.50 -2.67 15.42
CA ASP A 289 -19.10 -2.33 14.04
C ASP A 289 -17.91 -3.18 13.52
N ARG A 290 -17.33 -4.07 14.36
CA ARG A 290 -16.18 -4.93 14.01
C ARG A 290 -16.54 -6.36 13.58
N GLN A 291 -17.81 -6.77 13.60
CA GLN A 291 -18.28 -8.08 13.10
C GLN A 291 -18.91 -7.94 11.72
#